data_AF-A0A6N9DXM6-F1
#
_entry.id   AF-A0A6N9DXM6-F1
#
_cell.length_a   1.000
_cell.length_b   1.000
_cell.length_c   1.000
_cell.angle_alpha   90.00
_cell.angle_beta   90.00
_cell.angle_gamma   90.00
#
_symmetry.space_group_name_H-M   'P 1'
#
loop_
_entity.id
_entity.type
_entity.pdbx_description
1 polymer ?
#
loop_
_entity_poly.entity_id
_entity_poly.type
_entity_poly.pdbx_seq_one_letter_code
_entity_poly.pdbx_strand_id
1 'polypeptide(L)'
;MNATDSAHRTGVRYQPDETPPMGLAVGLGLQLAVLSVAATVLVPAIIIRAGGGSESYLSWAVFAAVAVCGATTVLQAVRFGQIGSGYVLLMSISGASIGISITALAKGGPATLAILVVVSSLVPLALSTRLWFLRRILTPTVTGTVIMLIPVTVMSHVFEMLKDVPDGVPAMAVPLSTLATLLVIAGCVLKGTGAWRLWAPVIGVVAGSAVAGVFGFYDVHRVAKASWIGLPQGTWPGFDLKFSTVFWTLLPAFVLVALIDTMQTISASIAIQHVSWRQPRAVDFRAVQGAVAAAGIAKLFSGLSGTVPNTTYSTTVSMTELTGVSARSVGIALGTTLMLLAFLPKAIALVLAIPGPVVAAYLTVFLAMLFVIGMNLVVRDGIDYRKGLICGVGFWVGVGFQNGMIFPGLVSEFAGGLLQNGMTAGGFVAIIMTLFMDLTTSRHRLESEVNILALPKIRKFILGFASQSGWDAEMANRLDAASEETLLTLIQRQEAGGAIEQRRLLLVACKEDGGAVLEFVASTGEENLQDRIALLGTRTNADLIEQEASLRLLRHLTSSVRHQQYHGTDIVTIRVDIL
;
A
#
# COMPACT_ATOMS: atom_id res chain seq x y z
N MET A 1 -6.53 -33.13 27.50
CA MET A 1 -7.14 -31.82 27.20
C MET A 1 -7.18 -31.66 25.70
N ASN A 2 -8.37 -31.54 25.12
CA ASN A 2 -8.66 -31.82 23.71
C ASN A 2 -8.08 -30.81 22.71
N ALA A 3 -7.65 -31.32 21.56
CA ALA A 3 -7.04 -30.61 20.43
C ALA A 3 -8.06 -29.88 19.51
N THR A 4 -9.22 -29.48 20.04
CA THR A 4 -10.30 -28.83 19.26
C THR A 4 -10.56 -27.37 19.66
N ASP A 5 -9.74 -26.78 20.54
CA ASP A 5 -9.97 -25.43 21.08
C ASP A 5 -8.96 -24.36 20.61
N SER A 6 -8.10 -24.67 19.62
CA SER A 6 -7.10 -23.75 19.07
C SER A 6 -7.54 -23.02 17.79
N ALA A 7 -8.84 -22.90 17.54
CA ALA A 7 -9.34 -22.05 16.47
C ALA A 7 -9.10 -20.58 16.85
N HIS A 8 -8.31 -19.88 16.03
CA HIS A 8 -7.92 -18.47 16.13
C HIS A 8 -8.95 -17.57 16.84
N ARG A 9 -8.77 -17.33 18.14
CA ARG A 9 -9.37 -16.18 18.81
C ARG A 9 -8.59 -14.94 18.37
N THR A 10 -9.03 -14.32 17.29
CA THR A 10 -8.58 -12.96 16.94
C THR A 10 -8.82 -12.08 18.17
N GLY A 11 -7.78 -11.46 18.71
CA GLY A 11 -7.84 -10.60 19.90
C GLY A 11 -8.61 -9.28 19.68
N VAL A 12 -9.55 -9.24 18.73
CA VAL A 12 -10.29 -8.05 18.32
C VAL A 12 -11.31 -7.70 19.41
N ARG A 13 -10.94 -6.69 20.20
CA ARG A 13 -11.74 -6.10 21.27
C ARG A 13 -12.86 -5.21 20.71
N TYR A 14 -12.57 -4.38 19.71
CA TYR A 14 -13.56 -3.52 19.04
C TYR A 14 -13.45 -3.62 17.53
N GLN A 15 -14.58 -3.83 16.85
CA GLN A 15 -14.70 -3.86 15.39
C GLN A 15 -14.83 -2.44 14.78
N PRO A 16 -14.72 -2.26 13.44
CA PRO A 16 -14.76 -0.94 12.82
C PRO A 16 -16.03 -0.14 13.07
N ASP A 17 -17.17 -0.84 13.13
CA ASP A 17 -18.49 -0.24 13.34
C ASP A 17 -18.86 -0.08 14.83
N GLU A 18 -18.03 -0.60 15.75
CA GLU A 18 -18.26 -0.49 17.19
C GLU A 18 -17.69 0.81 17.75
N THR A 19 -18.33 1.33 18.80
CA THR A 19 -17.95 2.57 19.47
C THR A 19 -17.21 2.27 20.79
N PRO A 20 -15.87 2.30 20.82
CA PRO A 20 -15.12 2.17 22.06
C PRO A 20 -15.32 3.40 22.96
N PRO A 21 -15.04 3.28 24.27
CA PRO A 21 -14.99 4.42 25.18
C PRO A 21 -14.12 5.53 24.61
N MET A 22 -14.61 6.78 24.69
CA MET A 22 -13.94 7.93 24.06
C MET A 22 -12.47 8.08 24.51
N GLY A 23 -12.17 7.84 25.79
CA GLY A 23 -10.79 7.88 26.30
C GLY A 23 -9.87 6.84 25.66
N LEU A 24 -10.38 5.64 25.33
CA LEU A 24 -9.61 4.62 24.61
C LEU A 24 -9.38 5.06 23.16
N ALA A 25 -10.42 5.57 22.49
CA ALA A 25 -10.32 6.02 21.10
C ALA A 25 -9.30 7.17 20.95
N VAL A 26 -9.41 8.18 21.82
CA VAL A 26 -8.52 9.34 21.85
C VAL A 26 -7.10 8.93 22.25
N GLY A 27 -6.95 8.08 23.27
CA GLY A 27 -5.63 7.61 23.72
C GLY A 27 -4.88 6.84 22.65
N LEU A 28 -5.56 5.93 21.94
CA LEU A 28 -4.96 5.19 20.83
C LEU A 28 -4.69 6.09 19.62
N GLY A 29 -5.61 7.00 19.29
CA GLY A 29 -5.41 7.99 18.25
C GLY A 29 -4.18 8.88 18.50
N LEU A 30 -4.02 9.35 19.75
CA LEU A 30 -2.85 10.12 20.17
C LEU A 30 -1.56 9.28 20.12
N GLN A 31 -1.61 8.03 20.57
CA GLN A 31 -0.47 7.12 20.48
C GLN A 31 -0.01 6.96 19.03
N LEU A 32 -0.93 6.71 18.09
CA LEU A 32 -0.56 6.57 16.68
C LEU A 32 0.01 7.86 16.10
N ALA A 33 -0.56 9.01 16.48
CA ALA A 33 -0.07 10.30 16.02
C ALA A 33 1.38 10.53 16.45
N VAL A 34 1.71 10.20 17.71
CA VAL A 34 3.08 10.29 18.24
C VAL A 34 4.02 9.32 17.54
N LEU A 35 3.59 8.08 17.28
CA LEU A 35 4.41 7.08 16.59
C LEU A 35 4.67 7.44 15.11
N SER A 36 3.76 8.17 14.46
CA SER A 36 3.89 8.52 13.04
C SER A 36 4.49 9.90 12.77
N VAL A 37 4.37 10.86 13.71
CA VAL A 37 4.77 12.27 13.46
C VAL A 37 6.23 12.40 13.04
N ALA A 38 7.13 11.58 13.62
CA ALA A 38 8.54 11.58 13.26
C ALA A 38 8.73 11.29 11.76
N ALA A 39 8.11 10.24 11.23
CA ALA A 39 8.16 9.94 9.80
C ALA A 39 7.52 11.04 8.96
N THR A 40 6.36 11.56 9.40
CA THR A 40 5.60 12.59 8.66
C THR A 40 6.35 13.93 8.57
N VAL A 41 7.18 14.27 9.56
CA VAL A 41 7.96 15.52 9.59
C VAL A 41 9.35 15.34 8.99
N LEU A 42 10.05 14.24 9.30
CA LEU A 42 11.43 14.03 8.88
C LEU A 42 11.55 13.76 7.38
N VAL A 43 10.63 13.00 6.78
CA VAL A 43 10.71 12.66 5.35
C VAL A 43 10.61 13.91 4.44
N PRO A 44 9.63 14.81 4.61
CA PRO A 44 9.62 16.08 3.88
C PRO A 44 10.87 16.92 4.16
N ALA A 45 11.36 16.94 5.41
CA ALA A 45 12.55 17.70 5.76
C ALA A 45 13.78 17.24 4.99
N ILE A 46 13.95 15.93 4.82
CA ILE A 46 15.03 15.34 4.04
C ILE A 46 14.89 15.69 2.58
N ILE A 47 13.70 15.51 2.01
CA ILE A 47 13.43 15.83 0.60
C ILE A 47 13.77 17.30 0.31
N ILE A 48 13.35 18.20 1.19
CA ILE A 48 13.52 19.64 1.00
C ILE A 48 14.96 20.07 1.19
N ARG A 49 15.65 19.60 2.25
CA ARG A 49 17.06 19.94 2.49
C ARG A 49 17.98 19.37 1.40
N ALA A 50 17.81 18.10 1.04
CA ALA A 50 18.59 17.48 -0.03
C ALA A 50 18.28 18.06 -1.41
N GLY A 51 17.04 18.53 -1.63
CA GLY A 51 16.62 19.23 -2.84
C GLY A 51 17.05 20.69 -2.91
N GLY A 52 17.77 21.23 -1.91
CA GLY A 52 18.21 22.63 -1.88
C GLY A 52 17.10 23.65 -1.59
N GLY A 53 16.00 23.22 -0.98
CA GLY A 53 14.89 24.10 -0.61
C GLY A 53 15.20 25.04 0.56
N SER A 54 14.54 26.20 0.60
CA SER A 54 14.73 27.18 1.67
C SER A 54 14.11 26.71 3.00
N GLU A 55 14.63 27.21 4.13
CA GLU A 55 14.04 26.99 5.46
C GLU A 55 12.60 27.55 5.58
N SER A 56 12.27 28.59 4.81
CA SER A 56 10.91 29.12 4.72
C SER A 56 9.97 28.11 4.06
N TYR A 57 10.37 27.51 2.94
CA TYR A 57 9.59 26.48 2.27
C TYR A 57 9.49 25.21 3.11
N LEU A 58 10.59 24.79 3.75
CA LEU A 58 10.62 23.67 4.69
C LEU A 58 9.54 23.81 5.77
N SER A 59 9.48 24.97 6.42
CA SER A 59 8.52 25.24 7.49
C SER A 59 7.07 25.16 7.01
N TRP A 60 6.78 25.68 5.81
CA TRP A 60 5.45 25.58 5.20
C TRP A 60 5.10 24.14 4.81
N ALA A 61 5.99 23.46 4.10
CA ALA A 61 5.73 22.13 3.55
C ALA A 61 5.57 21.08 4.65
N VAL A 62 6.31 21.17 5.75
CA VAL A 62 6.15 20.27 6.91
C VAL A 62 4.81 20.50 7.61
N PHE A 63 4.42 21.76 7.82
CA PHE A 63 3.08 22.09 8.34
C PHE A 63 1.98 21.51 7.44
N ALA A 64 2.06 21.77 6.14
CA ALA A 64 1.12 21.27 5.15
C ALA A 64 1.08 19.73 5.13
N ALA A 65 2.24 19.07 5.22
CA ALA A 65 2.33 17.61 5.28
C ALA A 65 1.54 17.05 6.47
N VAL A 66 1.82 17.52 7.68
CA VAL A 66 1.15 17.03 8.90
C VAL A 66 -0.35 17.33 8.86
N ALA A 67 -0.74 18.55 8.44
CA ALA A 67 -2.14 18.95 8.33
C ALA A 67 -2.91 18.10 7.31
N VAL A 68 -2.35 17.90 6.11
CA VAL A 68 -2.97 17.08 5.06
C VAL A 68 -3.02 15.61 5.49
N CYS A 69 -1.96 15.06 6.10
CA CYS A 69 -1.98 13.70 6.67
C CYS A 69 -3.10 13.54 7.70
N GLY A 70 -3.28 14.52 8.60
CA GLY A 70 -4.37 14.51 9.58
C GLY A 70 -5.75 14.52 8.93
N ALA A 71 -6.02 15.51 8.07
CA ALA A 71 -7.32 15.65 7.40
C ALA A 71 -7.67 14.42 6.55
N THR A 72 -6.70 13.87 5.83
CA THR A 72 -6.92 12.72 4.94
C THR A 72 -7.02 11.40 5.68
N THR A 73 -6.41 11.30 6.88
CA THR A 73 -6.63 10.17 7.79
C THR A 73 -8.06 10.18 8.36
N VAL A 74 -8.60 11.35 8.69
CA VAL A 74 -10.03 11.48 9.04
C VAL A 74 -10.90 11.05 7.86
N LEU A 75 -10.59 11.52 6.64
CA LEU A 75 -11.31 11.14 5.42
C LEU A 75 -11.31 9.62 5.20
N GLN A 76 -10.20 8.93 5.50
CA GLN A 76 -10.13 7.47 5.42
C GLN A 76 -11.03 6.75 6.42
N ALA A 77 -11.18 7.32 7.62
CA ALA A 77 -11.95 6.71 8.69
C ALA A 77 -13.46 6.96 8.59
N VAL A 78 -13.89 8.16 8.17
CA VAL A 78 -15.32 8.59 8.16
C VAL A 78 -16.12 7.99 7.00
N ARG A 79 -15.46 7.63 5.89
CA ARG A 79 -16.09 7.13 4.64
C ARG A 79 -17.19 8.07 4.12
N PHE A 80 -16.80 9.05 3.31
CA PHE A 80 -17.72 9.96 2.64
C PHE A 80 -18.16 9.39 1.28
N GLY A 81 -19.31 8.71 1.25
CA GLY A 81 -19.82 8.05 0.05
C GLY A 81 -18.89 6.94 -0.44
N GLN A 82 -18.33 7.11 -1.65
CA GLN A 82 -17.37 6.17 -2.24
C GLN A 82 -15.92 6.47 -1.85
N ILE A 83 -15.66 7.53 -1.08
CA ILE A 83 -14.31 7.94 -0.67
C ILE A 83 -14.06 7.51 0.77
N GLY A 84 -12.89 6.91 1.01
CA GLY A 84 -12.48 6.42 2.32
C GLY A 84 -12.77 4.94 2.51
N SER A 85 -11.90 4.27 3.25
CA SER A 85 -11.98 2.84 3.52
C SER A 85 -13.02 2.49 4.60
N GLY A 86 -13.27 3.40 5.54
CA GLY A 86 -14.01 3.07 6.77
C GLY A 86 -13.22 2.19 7.74
N TYR A 87 -11.88 2.17 7.62
CA TYR A 87 -10.96 1.48 8.52
C TYR A 87 -9.91 2.45 9.06
N VAL A 88 -9.18 2.04 10.10
CA VAL A 88 -8.08 2.81 10.68
C VAL A 88 -6.85 2.74 9.76
N LEU A 89 -6.87 3.53 8.69
CA LEU A 89 -5.76 3.68 7.75
C LEU A 89 -5.17 5.09 7.86
N LEU A 90 -3.96 5.18 8.42
CA LEU A 90 -3.19 6.43 8.52
C LEU A 90 -2.64 6.82 7.15
N MET A 91 -2.83 8.07 6.77
CA MET A 91 -2.14 8.70 5.65
C MET A 91 -0.83 9.33 6.14
N SER A 92 0.27 9.08 5.43
CA SER A 92 1.60 9.64 5.72
C SER A 92 2.34 9.96 4.44
N ILE A 93 3.57 10.46 4.53
CA ILE A 93 4.40 10.82 3.40
C ILE A 93 4.92 9.56 2.69
N SER A 94 4.92 9.55 1.36
CA SER A 94 5.40 8.43 0.56
C SER A 94 6.92 8.33 0.57
N GLY A 95 7.44 7.23 1.14
CA GLY A 95 8.87 6.90 1.07
C GLY A 95 9.36 6.67 -0.37
N ALA A 96 8.49 6.13 -1.25
CA ALA A 96 8.80 5.93 -2.66
C ALA A 96 8.99 7.26 -3.42
N SER A 97 8.49 8.37 -2.88
CA SER A 97 8.62 9.68 -3.51
C SER A 97 9.93 10.41 -3.20
N ILE A 98 10.76 9.92 -2.27
CA ILE A 98 11.91 10.67 -1.75
C ILE A 98 12.89 11.07 -2.87
N GLY A 99 13.45 10.10 -3.60
CA GLY A 99 14.47 10.38 -4.62
C GLY A 99 13.97 11.25 -5.78
N ILE A 100 12.74 10.99 -6.26
CA ILE A 100 12.15 11.78 -7.35
C ILE A 100 11.79 13.20 -6.92
N SER A 101 11.38 13.39 -5.65
CA SER A 101 11.03 14.71 -5.13
C SER A 101 12.28 15.55 -4.89
N ILE A 102 13.38 14.95 -4.43
CA ILE A 102 14.69 15.63 -4.33
C ILE A 102 15.13 16.11 -5.72
N THR A 103 15.02 15.24 -6.73
CA THR A 103 15.38 15.58 -8.12
C THR A 103 14.49 16.69 -8.68
N ALA A 104 13.18 16.65 -8.40
CA ALA A 104 12.24 17.68 -8.81
C ALA A 104 12.54 19.04 -8.17
N LEU A 105 12.87 19.05 -6.89
CA LEU A 105 13.26 20.28 -6.18
C LEU A 105 14.58 20.84 -6.71
N ALA A 106 15.60 20.00 -6.89
CA ALA A 106 16.91 20.44 -7.36
C ALA A 106 16.89 21.01 -8.78
N LYS A 107 16.07 20.43 -9.68
CA LYS A 107 16.01 20.84 -11.10
C LYS A 107 14.92 21.87 -11.43
N GLY A 108 13.77 21.80 -10.75
CA GLY A 108 12.58 22.59 -11.06
C GLY A 108 12.02 23.40 -9.90
N GLY A 109 12.54 23.23 -8.69
CA GLY A 109 12.10 23.94 -7.49
C GLY A 109 10.75 23.49 -6.92
N PRO A 110 10.33 24.10 -5.80
CA PRO A 110 9.11 23.75 -5.06
C PRO A 110 7.81 23.79 -5.88
N ALA A 111 7.67 24.78 -6.76
CA ALA A 111 6.47 24.95 -7.58
C ALA A 111 6.31 23.85 -8.64
N THR A 112 7.43 23.34 -9.18
CA THR A 112 7.44 22.20 -10.11
C THR A 112 7.12 20.90 -9.38
N LEU A 113 7.65 20.71 -8.17
CA LEU A 113 7.27 19.56 -7.33
C LEU A 113 5.76 19.55 -7.10
N ALA A 114 5.18 20.67 -6.65
CA ALA A 114 3.75 20.80 -6.36
C ALA A 114 2.87 20.34 -7.54
N ILE A 115 3.13 20.84 -8.76
CA ILE A 115 2.34 20.47 -9.95
C ILE A 115 2.56 19.00 -10.37
N LEU A 116 3.77 18.46 -10.23
CA LEU A 116 4.03 17.03 -10.48
C LEU A 116 3.23 16.13 -9.53
N VAL A 117 3.12 16.52 -8.25
CA VAL A 117 2.28 15.82 -7.28
C VAL A 117 0.79 15.93 -7.64
N VAL A 118 0.31 17.11 -8.03
CA VAL A 118 -1.09 17.31 -8.46
C VAL A 118 -1.41 16.43 -9.66
N VAL A 119 -0.61 16.48 -10.72
CA VAL A 119 -0.90 15.72 -11.95
C VAL A 119 -0.79 14.22 -11.71
N SER A 120 0.21 13.76 -10.95
CA SER A 120 0.33 12.34 -10.61
C SER A 120 -0.77 11.83 -9.68
N SER A 121 -1.43 12.69 -8.90
CA SER A 121 -2.58 12.33 -8.06
C SER A 121 -3.82 11.91 -8.87
N LEU A 122 -3.93 12.35 -10.13
CA LEU A 122 -5.03 11.97 -11.02
C LEU A 122 -5.01 10.47 -11.32
N VAL A 123 -3.83 9.83 -11.24
CA VAL A 123 -3.66 8.40 -11.50
C VAL A 123 -4.40 7.54 -10.46
N PRO A 124 -4.13 7.62 -9.14
CA PRO A 124 -4.89 6.89 -8.14
C PRO A 124 -6.38 7.26 -8.14
N LEU A 125 -6.72 8.52 -8.42
CA LEU A 125 -8.12 8.94 -8.52
C LEU A 125 -8.85 8.23 -9.66
N ALA A 126 -8.27 8.22 -10.86
CA ALA A 126 -8.83 7.49 -12.01
C ALA A 126 -8.91 5.99 -11.73
N LEU A 127 -7.84 5.42 -11.13
CA LEU A 127 -7.74 4.00 -10.84
C LEU A 127 -8.68 3.52 -9.74
N SER A 128 -9.10 4.40 -8.81
CA SER A 128 -10.04 4.05 -7.75
C SER A 128 -11.35 3.44 -8.30
N THR A 129 -11.80 3.92 -9.47
CA THR A 129 -13.01 3.41 -10.15
C THR A 129 -12.75 2.13 -10.97
N ARG A 130 -11.50 1.86 -11.36
CA ARG A 130 -11.13 0.78 -12.30
C ARG A 130 -10.01 -0.11 -11.77
N LEU A 131 -10.12 -0.57 -10.52
CA LEU A 131 -9.07 -1.38 -9.88
C LEU A 131 -8.75 -2.70 -10.62
N TRP A 132 -9.69 -3.25 -11.39
CA TRP A 132 -9.48 -4.48 -12.15
C TRP A 132 -8.33 -4.37 -13.17
N PHE A 133 -8.06 -3.18 -13.70
CA PHE A 133 -7.02 -2.94 -14.70
C PHE A 133 -5.60 -3.17 -14.15
N LEU A 134 -5.39 -2.93 -12.85
CA LEU A 134 -4.06 -2.96 -12.23
C LEU A 134 -3.53 -4.38 -12.03
N ARG A 135 -4.41 -5.37 -11.93
CA ARG A 135 -4.06 -6.76 -11.58
C ARG A 135 -3.11 -7.43 -12.58
N ARG A 136 -3.16 -6.99 -13.83
CA ARG A 136 -2.36 -7.58 -14.91
C ARG A 136 -0.93 -7.04 -14.95
N ILE A 137 -0.74 -5.78 -14.55
CA ILE A 137 0.55 -5.08 -14.71
C ILE A 137 1.31 -5.05 -13.38
N LEU A 138 0.59 -4.90 -12.26
CA LEU A 138 1.17 -4.74 -10.93
C LEU A 138 0.92 -6.01 -10.11
N THR A 139 1.66 -7.06 -10.45
CA THR A 139 1.68 -8.30 -9.67
C THR A 139 2.39 -8.08 -8.32
N PRO A 140 2.15 -8.95 -7.32
CA PRO A 140 2.86 -8.90 -6.05
C PRO A 140 4.38 -8.95 -6.22
N THR A 141 4.87 -9.71 -7.21
CA THR A 141 6.29 -9.79 -7.58
C THR A 141 6.82 -8.42 -8.02
N VAL A 142 6.16 -7.75 -8.96
CA VAL A 142 6.57 -6.41 -9.43
C VAL A 142 6.53 -5.40 -8.29
N THR A 143 5.41 -5.35 -7.57
CA THR A 143 5.20 -4.39 -6.48
C THR A 143 6.24 -4.60 -5.37
N GLY A 144 6.49 -5.84 -4.96
CA GLY A 144 7.47 -6.18 -3.94
C GLY A 144 8.89 -5.84 -4.37
N THR A 145 9.25 -6.09 -5.64
CA THR A 145 10.54 -5.71 -6.22
C THR A 145 10.76 -4.20 -6.13
N VAL A 146 9.76 -3.39 -6.49
CA VAL A 146 9.90 -1.93 -6.43
C VAL A 146 9.94 -1.42 -4.99
N ILE A 147 9.16 -2.00 -4.08
CA ILE A 147 9.22 -1.65 -2.64
C ILE A 147 10.62 -1.93 -2.08
N MET A 148 11.26 -3.03 -2.46
CA MET A 148 12.64 -3.34 -2.07
C MET A 148 13.66 -2.35 -2.64
N LEU A 149 13.38 -1.72 -3.79
CA LEU A 149 14.24 -0.69 -4.37
C LEU A 149 14.12 0.66 -3.66
N ILE A 150 13.03 0.95 -2.94
CA ILE A 150 12.87 2.22 -2.19
C ILE A 150 14.07 2.46 -1.26
N PRO A 151 14.46 1.54 -0.35
CA PRO A 151 15.67 1.64 0.46
C PRO A 151 16.93 1.97 -0.33
N VAL A 152 17.15 1.30 -1.47
CA VAL A 152 18.35 1.48 -2.31
C VAL A 152 18.44 2.92 -2.81
N THR A 153 17.31 3.51 -3.22
CA THR A 153 17.29 4.89 -3.75
C THR A 153 17.46 5.98 -2.69
N VAL A 154 17.14 5.66 -1.43
CA VAL A 154 17.14 6.61 -0.32
C VAL A 154 18.42 6.50 0.53
N MET A 155 19.10 5.35 0.50
CA MET A 155 20.25 5.06 1.35
C MET A 155 21.39 6.08 1.21
N SER A 156 21.69 6.55 -0.01
CA SER A 156 22.76 7.55 -0.23
C SER A 156 22.51 8.82 0.57
N HIS A 157 21.29 9.36 0.50
CA HIS A 157 20.87 10.55 1.23
C HIS A 157 20.87 10.30 2.74
N VAL A 158 20.44 9.12 3.18
CA VAL A 158 20.46 8.75 4.62
C VAL A 158 21.88 8.74 5.18
N PHE A 159 22.85 8.22 4.44
CA PHE A 159 24.25 8.20 4.89
C PHE A 159 24.94 9.56 4.78
N GLU A 160 24.50 10.44 3.88
CA GLU A 160 24.96 11.83 3.87
C GLU A 160 24.60 12.57 5.15
N MET A 161 23.46 12.26 5.78
CA MET A 161 23.06 12.86 7.06
C MET A 161 23.99 12.51 8.23
N LEU A 162 24.83 11.48 8.11
CA LEU A 162 25.87 11.20 9.11
C LEU A 162 26.94 12.31 9.14
N LYS A 163 27.04 13.11 8.08
CA LYS A 163 27.98 14.23 7.97
C LYS A 163 27.37 15.57 8.42
N ASP A 164 26.06 15.60 8.68
CA ASP A 164 25.30 16.81 9.06
C ASP A 164 25.46 17.11 10.55
N VAL A 165 26.63 17.63 10.92
CA VAL A 165 27.05 17.84 12.32
C VAL A 165 27.76 19.19 12.43
N PRO A 166 27.47 20.03 13.44
CA PRO A 166 28.14 21.29 13.65
C PRO A 166 29.66 21.15 13.85
N ASP A 167 30.41 22.17 13.43
CA ASP A 167 31.85 22.27 13.69
C ASP A 167 32.14 22.33 15.20
N GLY A 168 33.18 21.62 15.64
CA GLY A 168 33.60 21.59 17.05
C GLY A 168 33.00 20.48 17.90
N VAL A 169 32.15 19.63 17.32
CA VAL A 169 31.61 18.44 18.00
C VAL A 169 32.69 17.35 18.07
N PRO A 170 32.86 16.64 19.21
CA PRO A 170 33.82 15.55 19.31
C PRO A 170 33.57 14.46 18.25
N ALA A 171 34.63 13.93 17.64
CA ALA A 171 34.52 12.90 16.60
C ALA A 171 33.73 11.65 17.04
N MET A 172 33.73 11.33 18.34
CA MET A 172 32.98 10.21 18.90
C MET A 172 31.48 10.47 19.07
N ALA A 173 31.04 11.72 19.06
CA ALA A 173 29.64 12.08 19.31
C ALA A 173 28.70 11.53 18.22
N VAL A 174 29.17 11.53 16.97
CA VAL A 174 28.41 11.07 15.80
C VAL A 174 28.24 9.56 15.80
N PRO A 175 29.31 8.74 15.91
CA PRO A 175 29.16 7.29 16.07
C PRO A 175 28.34 6.91 17.30
N LEU A 176 28.53 7.56 18.44
CA LEU A 176 27.82 7.21 19.68
C LEU A 176 26.32 7.48 19.60
N SER A 177 25.91 8.64 19.10
CA SER A 177 24.49 8.98 18.93
C SER A 177 23.81 8.06 17.89
N THR A 178 24.47 7.81 16.76
CA THR A 178 23.99 6.91 15.70
C THR A 178 23.84 5.49 16.22
N LEU A 179 24.88 4.96 16.88
CA LEU A 179 24.90 3.60 17.41
C LEU A 179 23.90 3.43 18.56
N ALA A 180 23.79 4.41 19.47
CA ALA A 180 22.80 4.39 20.52
C ALA A 180 21.37 4.32 19.94
N THR A 181 21.08 5.15 18.94
CA THR A 181 19.80 5.11 18.22
C THR A 181 19.58 3.73 17.61
N LEU A 182 20.52 3.25 16.80
CA LEU A 182 20.40 1.99 16.07
C LEU A 182 20.22 0.79 17.00
N LEU A 183 21.05 0.66 18.04
CA LEU A 183 21.00 -0.45 18.99
C LEU A 183 19.73 -0.44 19.81
N VAL A 184 19.23 0.72 20.21
CA VAL A 184 17.98 0.82 20.97
C VAL A 184 16.79 0.44 20.08
N ILE A 185 16.70 0.97 18.86
CA ILE A 185 15.61 0.57 17.94
C ILE A 185 15.71 -0.92 17.62
N ALA A 186 16.88 -1.41 17.19
CA ALA A 186 17.06 -2.81 16.82
C ALA A 186 16.81 -3.75 18.01
N GLY A 187 17.31 -3.40 19.20
CA GLY A 187 17.07 -4.17 20.43
C GLY A 187 15.59 -4.25 20.79
N CYS A 188 14.87 -3.12 20.74
CA CYS A 188 13.44 -3.09 20.99
C CYS A 188 12.63 -3.82 19.90
N VAL A 189 13.05 -3.78 18.64
CA VAL A 189 12.36 -4.50 17.55
C VAL A 189 12.58 -6.01 17.63
N LEU A 190 13.80 -6.45 17.94
CA LEU A 190 14.19 -7.86 17.95
C LEU A 190 13.77 -8.58 19.23
N LYS A 191 13.81 -7.90 20.38
CA LYS A 191 13.47 -8.49 21.69
C LYS A 191 12.17 -7.98 22.30
N GLY A 192 11.64 -6.85 21.83
CA GLY A 192 10.42 -6.29 22.37
C GLY A 192 9.18 -7.09 21.95
N THR A 193 8.25 -7.25 22.88
CA THR A 193 6.95 -7.88 22.65
C THR A 193 5.83 -6.84 22.64
N GLY A 194 4.78 -7.10 21.87
CA GLY A 194 3.57 -6.27 21.84
C GLY A 194 3.83 -4.78 21.60
N ALA A 195 3.34 -3.93 22.51
CA ALA A 195 3.44 -2.48 22.42
C ALA A 195 4.89 -1.95 22.43
N TRP A 196 5.83 -2.67 23.05
CA TRP A 196 7.24 -2.23 23.11
C TRP A 196 7.87 -2.14 21.73
N ARG A 197 7.49 -3.05 20.83
CA ARG A 197 7.96 -3.06 19.43
C ARG A 197 7.41 -1.88 18.64
N LEU A 198 6.19 -1.41 18.92
CA LEU A 198 5.60 -0.23 18.29
C LEU A 198 6.33 1.06 18.69
N TRP A 199 6.72 1.18 19.97
CA TRP A 199 7.43 2.34 20.49
C TRP A 199 8.93 2.37 20.18
N ALA A 200 9.49 1.27 19.67
CA ALA A 200 10.92 1.13 19.38
C ALA A 200 11.53 2.31 18.62
N PRO A 201 10.92 2.83 17.53
CA PRO A 201 11.51 3.93 16.78
C PRO A 201 11.55 5.24 17.58
N VAL A 202 10.50 5.52 18.36
CA VAL A 202 10.43 6.72 19.22
C VAL A 202 11.46 6.63 20.35
N ILE A 203 11.53 5.49 21.04
CA ILE A 203 12.49 5.29 22.14
C ILE A 203 13.93 5.43 21.63
N GLY A 204 14.24 4.88 20.45
CA GLY A 204 15.57 5.00 19.86
C GLY A 204 15.93 6.43 19.49
N VAL A 205 15.01 7.17 18.86
CA VAL A 205 15.23 8.60 18.54
C VAL A 205 15.46 9.42 19.81
N VAL A 206 14.73 9.15 20.89
CA VAL A 206 14.92 9.80 22.19
C VAL A 206 16.30 9.46 22.77
N ALA A 207 16.71 8.20 22.75
CA ALA A 207 18.02 7.77 23.24
C ALA A 207 19.17 8.41 22.46
N GLY A 208 19.09 8.41 21.12
CA GLY A 208 20.05 9.08 20.25
C GLY A 208 20.14 10.58 20.48
N SER A 209 18.98 11.24 20.60
CA SER A 209 18.90 12.67 20.84
C SER A 209 19.41 13.05 22.23
N ALA A 210 19.22 12.19 23.24
CA ALA A 210 19.79 12.40 24.57
C ALA A 210 21.32 12.35 24.54
N VAL A 211 21.89 11.37 23.84
CA VAL A 211 23.35 11.32 23.60
C VAL A 211 23.81 12.56 22.86
N ALA A 212 23.09 12.98 21.82
CA ALA A 212 23.42 14.20 21.08
C ALA A 212 23.37 15.48 21.93
N GLY A 213 22.41 15.56 22.86
CA GLY A 213 22.30 16.65 23.83
C GLY A 213 23.50 16.72 24.77
N VAL A 214 24.03 15.58 25.23
CA VAL A 214 25.25 15.53 26.06
C VAL A 214 26.47 16.09 25.31
N PHE A 215 26.54 15.85 24.00
CA PHE A 215 27.61 16.37 23.14
C PHE A 215 27.32 17.75 22.55
N GLY A 216 26.19 18.38 22.90
CA GLY A 216 25.89 19.77 22.56
C GLY A 216 25.47 20.04 21.11
N PHE A 217 25.12 19.03 20.32
CA PHE A 217 24.71 19.21 18.92
C PHE A 217 23.21 18.99 18.67
N TYR A 218 22.41 19.09 19.73
CA TYR A 218 20.95 19.17 19.64
C TYR A 218 20.51 20.64 19.70
N ASP A 219 19.80 21.13 18.68
CA ASP A 219 19.41 22.55 18.58
C ASP A 219 18.20 22.89 19.47
N VAL A 220 18.48 23.04 20.78
CA VAL A 220 17.47 23.44 21.78
C VAL A 220 16.95 24.86 21.50
N HIS A 221 17.76 25.72 20.88
CA HIS A 221 17.43 27.13 20.69
C HIS A 221 16.31 27.31 19.66
N ARG A 222 16.33 26.54 18.56
CA ARG A 222 15.24 26.47 17.59
C ARG A 222 13.92 26.04 18.23
N VAL A 223 13.96 25.07 19.15
CA VAL A 223 12.77 24.61 19.88
C VAL A 223 12.25 25.68 20.86
N ALA A 224 13.16 26.40 21.52
CA ALA A 224 12.79 27.46 22.47
C ALA A 224 12.13 28.67 21.79
N LYS A 225 12.59 29.04 20.58
CA LYS A 225 12.04 30.15 19.79
C LYS A 225 10.69 29.83 19.14
N ALA A 226 10.35 28.55 18.98
CA ALA A 226 9.12 28.17 18.31
C ALA A 226 7.88 28.50 19.15
N SER A 227 6.89 29.12 18.51
CA SER A 227 5.59 29.41 19.13
C SER A 227 4.86 28.12 19.51
N TRP A 228 4.11 28.17 20.62
CA TRP A 228 3.28 27.06 21.07
C TRP A 228 2.12 26.78 20.11
N ILE A 229 1.43 27.83 19.67
CA ILE A 229 0.33 27.75 18.70
C ILE A 229 0.59 28.78 17.61
N GLY A 230 0.42 28.40 16.35
CA GLY A 230 0.54 29.34 15.24
C GLY A 230 0.59 28.65 13.88
N LEU A 231 0.37 29.45 12.84
CA LEU A 231 0.64 29.06 11.46
C LEU A 231 2.16 29.12 11.19
N PRO A 232 2.68 28.30 10.25
CA PRO A 232 4.08 28.38 9.87
C PRO A 232 4.37 29.76 9.26
N GLN A 233 5.57 30.29 9.55
CA GLN A 233 6.06 31.53 8.91
C GLN A 233 6.50 31.32 7.45
N GLY A 234 6.41 30.07 6.95
CA GLY A 234 6.81 29.69 5.61
C GLY A 234 5.84 30.16 4.54
N THR A 235 6.34 30.29 3.32
CA THR A 235 5.57 30.72 2.15
C THR A 235 5.13 29.53 1.31
N TRP A 236 3.86 29.54 0.88
CA TRP A 236 3.35 28.60 -0.11
C TRP A 236 4.10 28.76 -1.43
N PRO A 237 4.61 27.67 -2.05
CA PRO A 237 5.47 27.75 -3.22
C PRO A 237 4.74 28.14 -4.53
N GLY A 238 3.42 28.08 -4.57
CA GLY A 238 2.64 28.25 -5.80
C GLY A 238 2.80 27.08 -6.78
N PHE A 239 2.37 27.29 -8.03
CA PHE A 239 2.50 26.32 -9.12
C PHE A 239 3.32 26.88 -10.28
N ASP A 240 4.18 26.05 -10.85
CA ASP A 240 4.79 26.34 -12.15
C ASP A 240 3.93 25.74 -13.27
N LEU A 241 3.10 26.59 -13.89
CA LEU A 241 2.22 26.19 -15.00
C LEU A 241 2.90 26.30 -16.38
N LYS A 242 4.24 26.48 -16.42
CA LYS A 242 4.99 26.57 -17.69
C LYS A 242 5.25 25.22 -18.35
N PHE A 243 4.97 24.11 -17.66
CA PHE A 243 5.17 22.74 -18.15
C PHE A 243 6.53 22.55 -18.85
N SER A 244 7.60 22.92 -18.14
CA SER A 244 8.98 22.90 -18.65
C SER A 244 9.44 21.48 -19.03
N THR A 245 10.57 21.38 -19.73
CA THR A 245 11.20 20.08 -20.05
C THR A 245 11.38 19.22 -18.80
N VAL A 246 11.74 19.83 -17.66
CA VAL A 246 11.89 19.13 -16.37
C VAL A 246 10.59 18.46 -15.94
N PHE A 247 9.45 19.12 -16.13
CA PHE A 247 8.14 18.55 -15.80
C PHE A 247 7.88 17.28 -16.62
N TRP A 248 8.02 17.35 -17.95
CA TRP A 248 7.77 16.20 -18.82
C TRP A 248 8.73 15.04 -18.59
N THR A 249 9.99 15.35 -18.26
CA THR A 249 10.99 14.35 -17.91
C THR A 249 10.68 13.62 -16.61
N LEU A 250 10.18 14.31 -15.58
CA LEU A 250 9.95 13.71 -14.26
C LEU A 250 8.55 13.11 -14.10
N LEU A 251 7.58 13.56 -14.90
CA LEU A 251 6.18 13.12 -14.80
C LEU A 251 6.01 11.59 -14.82
N PRO A 252 6.66 10.81 -15.71
CA PRO A 252 6.45 9.36 -15.72
C PRO A 252 6.96 8.67 -14.44
N ALA A 253 8.02 9.20 -13.82
CA ALA A 253 8.51 8.67 -12.54
C ALA A 253 7.53 8.97 -11.39
N PHE A 254 6.93 10.17 -11.36
CA PHE A 254 5.86 10.50 -10.42
C PHE A 254 4.60 9.65 -10.62
N VAL A 255 4.23 9.38 -11.88
CA VAL A 255 3.13 8.46 -12.22
C VAL A 255 3.42 7.04 -11.73
N LEU A 256 4.64 6.54 -11.95
CA LEU A 256 5.04 5.21 -11.47
C LEU A 256 4.98 5.13 -9.93
N VAL A 257 5.50 6.14 -9.23
CA VAL A 257 5.37 6.23 -7.76
C VAL A 257 3.91 6.26 -7.33
N ALA A 258 3.05 6.97 -8.06
CA ALA A 258 1.61 6.97 -7.79
C ALA A 258 0.94 5.59 -7.99
N LEU A 259 1.38 4.81 -8.97
CA LEU A 259 0.94 3.43 -9.16
C LEU A 259 1.39 2.52 -8.01
N ILE A 260 2.64 2.65 -7.56
CA ILE A 260 3.20 1.87 -6.44
C ILE A 260 2.47 2.21 -5.14
N ASP A 261 2.28 3.49 -4.85
CA ASP A 261 1.50 3.96 -3.69
C ASP A 261 0.05 3.43 -3.71
N THR A 262 -0.54 3.33 -4.91
CA THR A 262 -1.87 2.73 -5.10
C THR A 262 -1.87 1.26 -4.72
N MET A 263 -0.89 0.48 -5.17
CA MET A 263 -0.75 -0.94 -4.80
C MET A 263 -0.51 -1.12 -3.30
N GLN A 264 0.29 -0.26 -2.69
CA GLN A 264 0.50 -0.26 -1.26
C GLN A 264 -0.80 0.03 -0.50
N THR A 265 -1.59 0.99 -0.98
CA THR A 265 -2.90 1.32 -0.41
C THR A 265 -3.88 0.16 -0.52
N ILE A 266 -3.92 -0.53 -1.68
CA ILE A 266 -4.73 -1.74 -1.85
C ILE A 266 -4.29 -2.82 -0.86
N SER A 267 -2.99 -3.08 -0.78
CA SER A 267 -2.42 -4.11 0.11
C SER A 267 -2.73 -3.83 1.57
N ALA A 268 -2.54 -2.58 2.02
CA ALA A 268 -2.86 -2.14 3.37
C ALA A 268 -4.36 -2.21 3.66
N SER A 269 -5.21 -1.82 2.70
CA SER A 269 -6.66 -1.89 2.83
C SER A 269 -7.20 -3.32 2.88
N ILE A 270 -6.56 -4.27 2.20
CA ILE A 270 -6.88 -5.70 2.33
C ILE A 270 -6.41 -6.23 3.69
N ALA A 271 -5.18 -5.90 4.08
CA ALA A 271 -4.59 -6.40 5.33
C ALA A 271 -5.35 -5.89 6.57
N ILE A 272 -5.74 -4.61 6.58
CA ILE A 272 -6.52 -4.05 7.70
C ILE A 272 -7.86 -4.77 7.85
N GLN A 273 -8.51 -5.18 6.77
CA GLN A 273 -9.77 -5.92 6.83
C GLN A 273 -9.61 -7.27 7.50
N HIS A 274 -8.51 -8.00 7.23
CA HIS A 274 -8.27 -9.30 7.84
C HIS A 274 -8.06 -9.24 9.36
N VAL A 275 -7.45 -8.16 9.87
CA VAL A 275 -7.19 -7.98 11.31
C VAL A 275 -8.31 -7.24 12.06
N SER A 276 -9.27 -6.66 11.33
CA SER A 276 -10.30 -5.80 11.93
C SER A 276 -11.54 -6.54 12.41
N TRP A 277 -11.77 -7.79 11.98
CA TRP A 277 -12.98 -8.55 12.28
C TRP A 277 -12.69 -9.75 13.18
N ARG A 278 -13.62 -10.04 14.11
CA ARG A 278 -13.52 -11.21 15.00
C ARG A 278 -13.60 -12.53 14.22
N GLN A 279 -14.41 -12.55 13.17
CA GLN A 279 -14.54 -13.69 12.27
C GLN A 279 -13.95 -13.31 10.91
N PRO A 280 -13.22 -14.23 10.23
CA PRO A 280 -12.74 -14.00 8.88
C PRO A 280 -13.90 -13.64 7.95
N ARG A 281 -13.72 -12.57 7.17
CA ARG A 281 -14.68 -12.11 6.15
C ARG A 281 -13.99 -12.01 4.80
N ALA A 282 -14.77 -12.14 3.73
CA ALA A 282 -14.30 -11.80 2.40
C ALA A 282 -13.92 -10.31 2.34
N VAL A 283 -12.93 -10.01 1.51
CA VAL A 283 -12.46 -8.62 1.32
C VAL A 283 -13.56 -7.80 0.65
N ASP A 284 -13.96 -6.71 1.30
CA ASP A 284 -14.79 -5.68 0.70
C ASP A 284 -13.94 -4.79 -0.22
N PHE A 285 -14.01 -5.07 -1.51
CA PHE A 285 -13.32 -4.29 -2.51
C PHE A 285 -13.88 -2.87 -2.68
N ARG A 286 -15.11 -2.58 -2.24
CA ARG A 286 -15.63 -1.20 -2.23
C ARG A 286 -14.86 -0.34 -1.23
N ALA A 287 -14.55 -0.90 -0.06
CA ALA A 287 -13.67 -0.25 0.92
C ALA A 287 -12.24 -0.09 0.40
N VAL A 288 -11.75 -1.05 -0.40
CA VAL A 288 -10.43 -0.93 -1.07
C VAL A 288 -10.44 0.20 -2.10
N GLN A 289 -11.49 0.30 -2.93
CA GLN A 289 -11.66 1.40 -3.88
C GLN A 289 -11.72 2.76 -3.18
N GLY A 290 -12.51 2.85 -2.11
CA GLY A 290 -12.58 4.07 -1.30
C GLY A 290 -11.25 4.43 -0.65
N ALA A 291 -10.45 3.43 -0.23
CA ALA A 291 -9.11 3.66 0.28
C ALA A 291 -8.20 4.28 -0.79
N VAL A 292 -8.25 3.77 -2.02
CA VAL A 292 -7.46 4.30 -3.15
C VAL A 292 -7.92 5.70 -3.54
N ALA A 293 -9.23 5.96 -3.57
CA ALA A 293 -9.78 7.29 -3.83
C ALA A 293 -9.30 8.32 -2.79
N ALA A 294 -9.39 7.97 -1.50
CA ALA A 294 -8.92 8.83 -0.42
C ALA A 294 -7.40 9.05 -0.45
N ALA A 295 -6.60 8.03 -0.82
CA ALA A 295 -5.17 8.19 -1.03
C ALA A 295 -4.84 9.11 -2.23
N GLY A 296 -5.62 9.03 -3.31
CA GLY A 296 -5.50 9.95 -4.45
C GLY A 296 -5.84 11.40 -4.06
N ILE A 297 -6.92 11.61 -3.30
CA ILE A 297 -7.29 12.92 -2.74
C ILE A 297 -6.20 13.43 -1.79
N ALA A 298 -5.62 12.55 -0.97
CA ALA A 298 -4.54 12.92 -0.08
C ALA A 298 -3.33 13.44 -0.84
N LYS A 299 -2.96 12.75 -1.93
CA LYS A 299 -1.89 13.19 -2.83
C LYS A 299 -2.24 14.49 -3.54
N LEU A 300 -3.49 14.66 -3.98
CA LEU A 300 -3.96 15.90 -4.58
C LEU A 300 -3.82 17.07 -3.61
N PHE A 301 -4.27 16.93 -2.35
CA PHE A 301 -4.10 17.95 -1.32
C PHE A 301 -2.64 18.19 -0.95
N SER A 302 -1.79 17.16 -0.98
CA SER A 302 -0.34 17.36 -0.84
C SER A 302 0.21 18.26 -1.95
N GLY A 303 -0.13 17.97 -3.21
CA GLY A 303 0.30 18.79 -4.34
C GLY A 303 -0.27 20.20 -4.29
N LEU A 304 -1.55 20.35 -3.94
CA LEU A 304 -2.20 21.65 -3.86
C LEU A 304 -1.61 22.55 -2.77
N SER A 305 -1.27 21.96 -1.62
CA SER A 305 -0.59 22.66 -0.52
C SER A 305 0.91 22.85 -0.78
N GLY A 306 1.45 22.30 -1.87
CA GLY A 306 2.86 22.44 -2.24
C GLY A 306 3.81 21.60 -1.38
N THR A 307 3.32 20.53 -0.75
CA THR A 307 4.14 19.58 0.00
C THR A 307 4.39 18.30 -0.80
N VAL A 308 5.11 17.36 -0.18
CA VAL A 308 5.51 16.10 -0.79
C VAL A 308 4.35 15.09 -0.85
N PRO A 309 4.38 14.12 -1.78
CA PRO A 309 3.28 13.17 -1.98
C PRO A 309 2.92 12.35 -0.73
N ASN A 310 1.62 12.24 -0.45
CA ASN A 310 1.07 11.36 0.58
C ASN A 310 0.69 9.96 0.06
N THR A 311 0.70 8.98 0.95
CA THR A 311 0.33 7.57 0.72
C THR A 311 -0.15 6.90 2.02
N THR A 312 -0.59 5.64 1.92
CA THR A 312 -1.09 4.85 3.06
C THR A 312 0.05 4.26 3.90
N TYR A 313 -0.03 4.45 5.22
CA TYR A 313 0.95 3.96 6.18
C TYR A 313 0.52 2.60 6.78
N SER A 314 1.25 1.54 6.42
CA SER A 314 0.89 0.15 6.71
C SER A 314 1.05 -0.26 8.18
N THR A 315 1.80 0.49 8.99
CA THR A 315 2.02 0.20 10.42
C THR A 315 0.73 0.21 11.25
N THR A 316 -0.33 0.85 10.74
CA THR A 316 -1.67 0.83 11.36
C THR A 316 -2.27 -0.57 11.42
N VAL A 317 -1.97 -1.44 10.45
CA VAL A 317 -2.41 -2.83 10.44
C VAL A 317 -1.77 -3.58 11.62
N SER A 318 -0.46 -3.47 11.77
CA SER A 318 0.28 -4.11 12.87
C SER A 318 -0.17 -3.62 14.24
N MET A 319 -0.48 -2.32 14.37
CA MET A 319 -1.02 -1.80 15.62
C MET A 319 -2.44 -2.30 15.90
N THR A 320 -3.30 -2.35 14.88
CA THR A 320 -4.68 -2.84 15.02
C THR A 320 -4.67 -4.31 15.46
N GLU A 321 -3.77 -5.10 14.89
CA GLU A 321 -3.55 -6.49 15.28
C GLU A 321 -3.08 -6.62 16.74
N LEU A 322 -2.15 -5.76 17.18
CA LEU A 322 -1.61 -5.80 18.54
C LEU A 322 -2.58 -5.30 19.61
N THR A 323 -3.39 -4.28 19.30
CA THR A 323 -4.31 -3.66 20.27
C THR A 323 -5.70 -4.29 20.24
N GLY A 324 -6.07 -4.94 19.13
CA GLY A 324 -7.40 -5.47 18.91
C GLY A 324 -8.48 -4.40 18.76
N VAL A 325 -8.11 -3.13 18.54
CA VAL A 325 -9.08 -2.03 18.41
C VAL A 325 -9.04 -1.51 16.98
N SER A 326 -10.04 -1.88 16.18
CA SER A 326 -10.18 -1.49 14.77
C SER A 326 -11.27 -0.43 14.53
N ALA A 327 -11.85 0.12 15.61
CA ALA A 327 -12.94 1.10 15.55
C ALA A 327 -12.58 2.37 14.77
N ARG A 328 -13.49 2.84 13.91
CA ARG A 328 -13.32 4.06 13.10
C ARG A 328 -13.03 5.31 13.93
N SER A 329 -13.56 5.38 15.15
CA SER A 329 -13.34 6.51 16.06
C SER A 329 -11.86 6.71 16.42
N VAL A 330 -11.05 5.63 16.43
CA VAL A 330 -9.58 5.71 16.60
C VAL A 330 -8.93 6.41 15.41
N GLY A 331 -9.36 6.09 14.18
CA GLY A 331 -8.85 6.73 12.96
C GLY A 331 -9.22 8.21 12.89
N ILE A 332 -10.44 8.57 13.32
CA ILE A 332 -10.86 9.97 13.42
C ILE A 332 -10.01 10.70 14.48
N ALA A 333 -9.87 10.12 15.67
CA ALA A 333 -9.07 10.71 16.74
C ALA A 333 -7.59 10.89 16.33
N LEU A 334 -7.02 9.91 15.62
CA LEU A 334 -5.69 9.98 15.03
C LEU A 334 -5.55 11.15 14.06
N GLY A 335 -6.45 11.23 13.06
CA GLY A 335 -6.40 12.30 12.06
C GLY A 335 -6.62 13.69 12.66
N THR A 336 -7.56 13.82 13.59
CA THR A 336 -7.79 15.07 14.33
C THR A 336 -6.57 15.45 15.18
N THR A 337 -5.93 14.49 15.85
CA THR A 337 -4.72 14.75 16.65
C THR A 337 -3.56 15.24 15.77
N LEU A 338 -3.32 14.62 14.62
CA LEU A 338 -2.31 15.09 13.67
C LEU A 338 -2.65 16.49 13.15
N MET A 339 -3.91 16.76 12.85
CA MET A 339 -4.33 18.09 12.40
C MET A 339 -4.08 19.15 13.48
N LEU A 340 -4.39 18.86 14.74
CA LEU A 340 -4.06 19.75 15.87
C LEU A 340 -2.55 19.92 16.05
N LEU A 341 -1.78 18.85 15.89
CA LEU A 341 -0.32 18.86 16.02
C LEU A 341 0.35 19.71 14.93
N ALA A 342 -0.25 19.83 13.75
CA ALA A 342 0.21 20.74 12.71
C ALA A 342 0.22 22.21 13.19
N PHE A 343 -0.77 22.61 13.99
CA PHE A 343 -0.85 23.97 14.56
C PHE A 343 -0.01 24.16 15.82
N LEU A 344 0.86 23.20 16.16
CA LEU A 344 1.84 23.29 17.24
C LEU A 344 3.26 23.39 16.66
N PRO A 345 3.71 24.58 16.20
CA PRO A 345 5.05 24.76 15.63
C PRO A 345 6.16 24.26 16.54
N LYS A 346 5.97 24.33 17.86
CA LYS A 346 6.92 23.81 18.85
C LYS A 346 7.10 22.29 18.78
N ALA A 347 6.04 21.54 18.52
CA ALA A 347 6.13 20.09 18.33
C ALA A 347 6.86 19.75 17.02
N ILE A 348 6.58 20.49 15.95
CA ILE A 348 7.29 20.34 14.67
C ILE A 348 8.78 20.70 14.85
N ALA A 349 9.09 21.79 15.53
CA ALA A 349 10.46 22.23 15.81
C ALA A 349 11.23 21.20 16.65
N LEU A 350 10.59 20.54 17.61
CA LEU A 350 11.19 19.47 18.40
C LEU A 350 11.64 18.29 17.52
N VAL A 351 10.83 17.91 16.53
CA VAL A 351 11.17 16.84 15.59
C VAL A 351 12.23 17.30 14.59
N LEU A 352 12.19 18.55 14.12
CA LEU A 352 13.20 19.12 13.21
C LEU A 352 14.55 19.39 13.89
N ALA A 353 14.59 19.48 15.21
CA ALA A 353 15.81 19.62 16.00
C ALA A 353 16.54 18.28 16.22
N ILE A 354 15.93 17.15 15.83
CA ILE A 354 16.60 15.84 15.88
C ILE A 354 17.82 15.89 14.93
N PRO A 355 19.03 15.60 15.42
CA PRO A 355 20.25 15.68 14.61
C PRO A 355 20.28 14.68 13.45
N GLY A 356 20.95 15.07 12.36
CA GLY A 356 21.12 14.25 11.17
C GLY A 356 21.54 12.80 11.44
N PRO A 357 22.56 12.54 12.28
CA PRO A 357 23.01 11.18 12.59
C PRO A 357 21.96 10.30 13.29
N VAL A 358 21.12 10.89 14.15
CA VAL A 358 20.01 10.18 14.82
C VAL A 358 18.92 9.84 13.83
N VAL A 359 18.56 10.79 12.95
CA VAL A 359 17.59 10.56 11.87
C VAL A 359 18.10 9.48 10.92
N ALA A 360 19.40 9.48 10.59
CA ALA A 360 20.01 8.47 9.72
C ALA A 360 19.82 7.05 10.29
N ALA A 361 20.15 6.84 11.56
CA ALA A 361 19.97 5.55 12.23
C ALA A 361 18.50 5.11 12.29
N TYR A 362 17.59 6.03 12.59
CA TYR A 362 16.14 5.77 12.56
C TYR A 362 15.67 5.32 11.17
N LEU A 363 16.09 6.04 10.12
CA LEU A 363 15.72 5.72 8.75
C LEU A 363 16.34 4.41 8.27
N THR A 364 17.56 4.07 8.67
CA THR A 364 18.16 2.77 8.33
C THR A 364 17.27 1.62 8.80
N VAL A 365 16.75 1.67 10.03
CA VAL A 365 15.85 0.63 10.53
C VAL A 365 14.49 0.67 9.81
N PHE A 366 13.94 1.86 9.58
CA PHE A 366 12.70 2.02 8.83
C PHE A 366 12.79 1.45 7.41
N LEU A 367 13.87 1.75 6.68
CA LEU A 367 14.14 1.24 5.35
C LEU A 367 14.37 -0.28 5.36
N ALA A 368 15.03 -0.83 6.39
CA ALA A 368 15.17 -2.28 6.55
C ALA A 368 13.80 -2.97 6.73
N MET A 369 12.89 -2.39 7.52
CA MET A 369 11.52 -2.91 7.63
C MET A 369 10.76 -2.83 6.31
N LEU A 370 10.91 -1.72 5.56
CA LEU A 370 10.29 -1.55 4.25
C LEU A 370 10.79 -2.59 3.24
N PHE A 371 12.08 -2.91 3.27
CA PHE A 371 12.68 -3.98 2.48
C PHE A 371 12.03 -5.34 2.80
N VAL A 372 11.84 -5.66 4.08
CA VAL A 372 11.17 -6.90 4.52
C VAL A 372 9.72 -6.96 4.06
N ILE A 373 8.99 -5.84 4.07
CA ILE A 373 7.62 -5.77 3.53
C ILE A 373 7.62 -6.11 2.03
N GLY A 374 8.58 -5.57 1.27
CA GLY A 374 8.76 -5.88 -0.15
C GLY A 374 9.03 -7.37 -0.38
N MET A 375 9.96 -7.98 0.38
CA MET A 375 10.25 -9.41 0.32
C MET A 375 9.01 -10.27 0.61
N ASN A 376 8.29 -9.97 1.70
CA ASN A 376 7.08 -10.69 2.06
C ASN A 376 6.01 -10.61 0.96
N LEU A 377 5.92 -9.47 0.27
CA LEU A 377 4.99 -9.31 -0.84
C LEU A 377 5.36 -10.17 -2.05
N VAL A 378 6.65 -10.29 -2.37
CA VAL A 378 7.14 -11.17 -3.45
C VAL A 378 6.82 -12.64 -3.15
N VAL A 379 6.94 -13.05 -1.88
CA VAL A 379 6.77 -14.46 -1.47
C VAL A 379 5.30 -14.84 -1.20
N ARG A 380 4.40 -13.85 -1.05
CA ARG A 380 3.01 -14.04 -0.57
C ARG A 380 2.20 -15.12 -1.31
N ASP A 381 2.30 -15.17 -2.64
CA ASP A 381 1.54 -16.13 -3.48
C ASP A 381 2.41 -17.30 -3.97
N GLY A 382 3.52 -17.58 -3.27
CA GLY A 382 4.52 -18.56 -3.67
C GLY A 382 5.49 -18.00 -4.72
N ILE A 383 6.79 -18.21 -4.47
CA ILE A 383 7.87 -17.82 -5.38
C ILE A 383 8.29 -19.04 -6.22
N ASP A 384 7.97 -19.00 -7.50
CA ASP A 384 8.53 -19.93 -8.49
C ASP A 384 9.83 -19.35 -9.08
N TYR A 385 10.57 -20.18 -9.82
CA TYR A 385 11.84 -19.76 -10.45
C TYR A 385 11.66 -18.51 -11.34
N ARG A 386 10.51 -18.37 -12.01
CA ARG A 386 10.23 -17.28 -12.96
C ARG A 386 10.00 -15.96 -12.21
N LYS A 387 9.13 -15.96 -11.20
CA LYS A 387 8.88 -14.83 -10.30
C LYS A 387 10.16 -14.41 -9.58
N GLY A 388 10.96 -15.39 -9.13
CA GLY A 388 12.28 -15.16 -8.56
C GLY A 388 13.23 -14.44 -9.52
N LEU A 389 13.27 -14.87 -10.78
CA LEU A 389 14.10 -14.23 -11.81
C LEU A 389 13.63 -12.81 -12.15
N ILE A 390 12.32 -12.58 -12.29
CA ILE A 390 11.74 -11.25 -12.51
C ILE A 390 12.16 -10.30 -11.38
N CYS A 391 12.01 -10.76 -10.13
CA CYS A 391 12.39 -9.98 -8.96
C CYS A 391 13.89 -9.71 -8.92
N GLY A 392 14.72 -10.75 -9.11
CA GLY A 392 16.18 -10.63 -9.02
C GLY A 392 16.76 -9.71 -10.09
N VAL A 393 16.34 -9.88 -11.35
CA VAL A 393 16.79 -9.04 -12.47
C VAL A 393 16.30 -7.60 -12.30
N GLY A 394 15.01 -7.40 -11.97
CA GLY A 394 14.47 -6.06 -11.72
C GLY A 394 15.20 -5.33 -10.58
N PHE A 395 15.47 -6.04 -9.47
CA PHE A 395 16.19 -5.47 -8.33
C PHE A 395 17.62 -5.07 -8.68
N TRP A 396 18.43 -5.97 -9.25
CA TRP A 396 19.83 -5.67 -9.55
C TRP A 396 20.01 -4.63 -10.66
N VAL A 397 19.14 -4.64 -11.68
CA VAL A 397 19.15 -3.58 -12.69
C VAL A 397 18.80 -2.24 -12.03
N GLY A 398 17.78 -2.18 -11.18
CA GLY A 398 17.45 -0.98 -10.42
C GLY A 398 18.62 -0.45 -9.58
N VAL A 399 19.32 -1.33 -8.86
CA VAL A 399 20.55 -0.99 -8.11
C VAL A 399 21.64 -0.45 -9.03
N GLY A 400 21.84 -1.09 -10.19
CA GLY A 400 22.83 -0.69 -11.20
C GLY A 400 22.61 0.73 -11.72
N PHE A 401 21.37 1.05 -12.10
CA PHE A 401 20.99 2.37 -12.56
C PHE A 401 21.06 3.44 -11.46
N GLN A 402 20.58 3.13 -10.25
CA GLN A 402 20.58 4.06 -9.12
C GLN A 402 21.99 4.57 -8.76
N ASN A 403 22.98 3.68 -8.85
CA ASN A 403 24.37 3.99 -8.51
C ASN A 403 25.20 4.43 -9.73
N GLY A 404 24.57 4.64 -10.89
CA GLY A 404 25.27 5.06 -12.11
C GLY A 404 26.25 4.02 -12.67
N MET A 405 26.10 2.74 -12.30
CA MET A 405 27.00 1.66 -12.71
C MET A 405 26.73 1.17 -14.15
N ILE A 406 25.58 1.51 -14.73
CA ILE A 406 25.16 1.08 -16.07
C ILE A 406 25.17 2.28 -17.02
N PHE A 407 26.21 2.39 -17.85
CA PHE A 407 26.38 3.35 -18.96
C PHE A 407 25.75 4.75 -18.72
N PRO A 408 26.16 5.49 -17.67
CA PRO A 408 25.45 6.69 -17.22
C PRO A 408 25.30 7.77 -18.31
N GLY A 409 26.31 7.94 -19.18
CA GLY A 409 26.25 8.88 -20.31
C GLY A 409 25.17 8.52 -21.33
N LEU A 410 25.19 7.28 -21.83
CA LEU A 410 24.28 6.80 -22.87
C LEU A 410 22.82 6.76 -22.39
N VAL A 411 22.63 6.42 -21.11
CA VAL A 411 21.31 6.38 -20.45
C VAL A 411 20.75 7.78 -20.24
N SER A 412 21.61 8.75 -19.90
CA SER A 412 21.18 10.14 -19.72
C SER A 412 20.66 10.76 -21.02
N GLU A 413 21.28 10.41 -22.16
CA GLU A 413 20.86 10.85 -23.49
C GLU A 413 19.63 10.10 -24.00
N PHE A 414 19.58 8.78 -23.84
CA PHE A 414 18.50 7.95 -24.39
C PHE A 414 17.18 8.06 -23.63
N ALA A 415 17.23 8.14 -22.30
CA ALA A 415 16.04 8.09 -21.45
C ALA A 415 15.76 9.39 -20.70
N GLY A 416 16.49 10.47 -20.99
CA GLY A 416 16.26 11.79 -20.41
C GLY A 416 16.34 11.84 -18.88
N GLY A 417 16.97 10.87 -18.21
CA GLY A 417 17.00 10.76 -16.75
C GLY A 417 15.90 9.91 -16.12
N LEU A 418 14.96 9.36 -16.90
CA LEU A 418 13.92 8.46 -16.38
C LEU A 418 14.50 7.19 -15.74
N LEU A 419 15.54 6.65 -16.40
CA LEU A 419 16.27 5.47 -15.97
C LEU A 419 17.37 5.77 -14.95
N GLN A 420 17.61 7.03 -14.56
CA GLN A 420 18.57 7.34 -13.50
C GLN A 420 18.06 6.96 -12.11
N ASN A 421 16.75 6.79 -11.95
CA ASN A 421 16.15 6.33 -10.70
C ASN A 421 16.02 4.81 -10.69
N GLY A 422 16.60 4.16 -9.67
CA GLY A 422 16.61 2.71 -9.55
C GLY A 422 15.24 2.07 -9.41
N MET A 423 14.29 2.73 -8.71
CA MET A 423 12.91 2.24 -8.62
C MET A 423 12.24 2.24 -9.99
N THR A 424 12.45 3.31 -10.76
CA THR A 424 11.88 3.43 -12.12
C THR A 424 12.48 2.38 -13.04
N ALA A 425 13.80 2.31 -13.13
CA ALA A 425 14.48 1.34 -13.99
C ALA A 425 14.15 -0.11 -13.63
N GLY A 426 14.28 -0.48 -12.34
CA GLY A 426 13.99 -1.82 -11.88
C GLY A 426 12.51 -2.20 -11.98
N GLY A 427 11.61 -1.25 -11.72
CA GLY A 427 10.17 -1.41 -11.90
C GLY A 427 9.79 -1.63 -13.35
N PHE A 428 10.35 -0.86 -14.30
CA PHE A 428 10.12 -1.08 -15.72
C PHE A 428 10.58 -2.46 -16.18
N VAL A 429 11.77 -2.91 -15.75
CA VAL A 429 12.26 -4.25 -16.07
C VAL A 429 11.34 -5.32 -15.52
N ALA A 430 10.92 -5.20 -14.26
CA ALA A 430 9.99 -6.15 -13.65
C ALA A 430 8.64 -6.20 -14.38
N ILE A 431 8.10 -5.03 -14.77
CA ILE A 431 6.86 -4.93 -15.55
C ILE A 431 7.02 -5.56 -16.92
N ILE A 432 8.09 -5.24 -17.66
CA ILE A 432 8.34 -5.78 -19.00
C ILE A 432 8.47 -7.30 -18.96
N MET A 433 9.24 -7.84 -18.02
CA MET A 433 9.38 -9.29 -17.88
C MET A 433 8.05 -9.94 -17.48
N THR A 434 7.29 -9.32 -16.58
CA THR A 434 5.95 -9.81 -16.21
C THR A 434 5.01 -9.83 -17.41
N LEU A 435 4.98 -8.76 -18.20
CA LEU A 435 4.17 -8.68 -19.42
C LEU A 435 4.62 -9.70 -20.47
N PHE A 436 5.92 -9.90 -20.65
CA PHE A 436 6.47 -10.91 -21.55
C PHE A 436 6.00 -12.32 -21.18
N MET A 437 6.01 -12.64 -19.88
CA MET A 437 5.47 -13.90 -19.38
C MET A 437 3.96 -14.01 -19.60
N ASP A 438 3.23 -12.93 -19.34
CA ASP A 438 1.77 -12.86 -19.51
C ASP A 438 1.34 -13.03 -20.98
N LEU A 439 2.15 -12.55 -21.93
CA LEU A 439 1.92 -12.69 -23.37
C LEU A 439 2.31 -14.06 -23.91
N THR A 440 3.32 -14.70 -23.32
CA THR A 440 3.83 -16.01 -23.74
C THR A 440 3.05 -17.18 -23.12
N THR A 441 2.29 -16.91 -22.05
CA THR A 441 1.44 -17.92 -21.40
C THR A 441 0.17 -18.14 -22.21
N SER A 442 -0.04 -19.39 -22.68
CA SER A 442 -1.25 -19.76 -23.43
C SER A 442 -2.48 -19.71 -22.52
N ARG A 443 -3.36 -18.72 -22.72
CA ARG A 443 -4.64 -18.58 -22.03
C ARG A 443 -5.76 -19.00 -22.97
N HIS A 444 -6.48 -20.04 -22.59
CA HIS A 444 -7.66 -20.49 -23.32
C HIS A 444 -8.86 -19.71 -22.81
N ARG A 445 -9.76 -19.28 -23.70
CA ARG A 445 -10.93 -18.47 -23.34
C ARG A 445 -12.20 -19.09 -23.93
N LEU A 446 -13.27 -19.04 -23.15
CA LEU A 446 -14.62 -19.39 -23.57
C LEU A 446 -15.58 -18.29 -23.11
N GLU A 447 -16.30 -17.72 -24.05
CA GLU A 447 -17.43 -16.83 -23.76
C GLU A 447 -18.73 -17.63 -23.78
N SER A 448 -19.58 -17.40 -22.77
CA SER A 448 -20.87 -18.05 -22.62
C SER A 448 -21.86 -17.15 -21.88
N GLU A 449 -23.07 -17.65 -21.64
CA GLU A 449 -24.05 -17.02 -20.75
C GLU A 449 -24.04 -17.74 -19.39
N VAL A 450 -24.37 -17.02 -18.30
CA VAL A 450 -24.56 -17.64 -16.98
C VAL A 450 -25.89 -18.39 -16.97
N ASN A 451 -25.90 -19.60 -17.51
CA ASN A 451 -27.06 -20.50 -17.57
C ASN A 451 -26.60 -21.96 -17.54
N ILE A 452 -27.42 -22.87 -17.00
CA ILE A 452 -27.21 -24.32 -16.99
C ILE A 452 -26.91 -24.84 -18.40
N LEU A 453 -27.50 -24.25 -19.44
CA LEU A 453 -27.24 -24.60 -20.84
C LEU A 453 -25.78 -24.38 -21.30
N ALA A 454 -24.96 -23.66 -20.53
CA ALA A 454 -23.54 -23.47 -20.79
C ALA A 454 -22.67 -24.67 -20.36
N LEU A 455 -23.17 -25.58 -19.49
CA LEU A 455 -22.41 -26.70 -18.95
C LEU A 455 -21.75 -27.58 -20.04
N PRO A 456 -22.45 -27.99 -21.12
CA PRO A 456 -21.81 -28.82 -22.16
C PRO A 456 -20.67 -28.11 -22.89
N LYS A 457 -20.79 -26.79 -23.08
CA LYS A 457 -19.75 -25.96 -23.70
C LYS A 457 -18.54 -25.81 -22.78
N ILE A 458 -18.78 -25.58 -21.48
CA ILE A 458 -17.73 -25.49 -20.45
C ILE A 458 -16.99 -26.81 -20.31
N ARG A 459 -17.71 -27.94 -20.19
CA ARG A 459 -17.12 -29.28 -20.14
C ARG A 459 -16.23 -29.55 -21.35
N LYS A 460 -16.71 -29.28 -22.57
CA LYS A 460 -15.91 -29.47 -23.80
C LYS A 460 -14.64 -28.61 -23.81
N PHE A 461 -14.74 -27.37 -23.32
CA PHE A 461 -13.60 -26.47 -23.20
C PHE A 461 -12.58 -26.96 -22.16
N ILE A 462 -13.03 -27.40 -20.98
CA ILE A 462 -12.16 -27.91 -19.91
C ILE A 462 -11.46 -29.21 -20.33
N LEU A 463 -12.18 -30.14 -20.95
CA LEU A 463 -11.59 -31.39 -21.47
C LEU A 463 -10.57 -31.11 -22.58
N GLY A 464 -10.87 -30.17 -23.49
CA GLY A 464 -9.93 -29.70 -24.51
C GLY A 464 -8.67 -29.09 -23.89
N PHE A 465 -8.84 -28.25 -22.88
CA PHE A 465 -7.73 -27.63 -22.15
C PHE A 465 -6.88 -28.65 -21.37
N ALA A 466 -7.51 -29.63 -20.71
CA ALA A 466 -6.82 -30.68 -19.96
C ALA A 466 -5.98 -31.59 -20.89
N SER A 467 -6.55 -31.98 -22.03
CA SER A 467 -5.84 -32.80 -23.03
C SER A 467 -4.66 -32.05 -23.66
N GLN A 468 -4.83 -30.78 -24.03
CA GLN A 468 -3.73 -29.94 -24.54
C GLN A 468 -2.64 -29.69 -23.49
N SER A 469 -3.02 -29.69 -22.21
CA SER A 469 -2.10 -29.52 -21.09
C SER A 469 -1.36 -30.80 -20.71
N GLY A 470 -1.70 -31.95 -21.29
CA GLY A 470 -1.10 -33.25 -21.02
C GLY A 470 -1.50 -33.84 -19.67
N TRP A 471 -2.66 -33.48 -19.13
CA TRP A 471 -3.15 -33.97 -17.84
C TRP A 471 -3.98 -35.24 -17.97
N ASP A 472 -3.99 -36.03 -16.90
CA ASP A 472 -4.74 -37.28 -16.82
C ASP A 472 -6.25 -37.07 -16.68
N ALA A 473 -7.00 -38.17 -16.79
CA ALA A 473 -8.45 -38.15 -16.70
C ALA A 473 -8.95 -37.71 -15.31
N GLU A 474 -8.16 -37.94 -14.25
CA GLU A 474 -8.50 -37.54 -12.89
C GLU A 474 -8.47 -36.02 -12.73
N MET A 475 -7.39 -35.38 -13.17
CA MET A 475 -7.28 -33.92 -13.18
C MET A 475 -8.35 -33.28 -14.08
N ALA A 476 -8.61 -33.86 -15.25
CA ALA A 476 -9.67 -33.39 -16.14
C ALA A 476 -11.06 -33.44 -15.49
N ASN A 477 -11.38 -34.53 -14.79
CA ASN A 477 -12.65 -34.68 -14.06
C ASN A 477 -12.76 -33.70 -12.88
N ARG A 478 -11.66 -33.45 -12.15
CA ARG A 478 -11.64 -32.47 -11.06
C ARG A 478 -11.87 -31.05 -11.58
N LEU A 479 -11.27 -30.69 -12.72
CA LEU A 479 -11.49 -29.39 -13.36
C LEU A 479 -12.93 -29.23 -13.85
N ASP A 480 -13.51 -30.28 -14.43
CA ASP A 480 -14.89 -30.28 -14.91
C ASP A 480 -15.87 -30.10 -13.74
N ALA A 481 -15.72 -30.91 -12.68
CA ALA A 481 -16.54 -30.82 -11.47
C ALA A 481 -16.42 -29.46 -10.78
N ALA A 482 -15.20 -28.92 -10.65
CA ALA A 482 -14.99 -27.58 -10.10
C ALA A 482 -15.66 -26.50 -10.97
N SER A 483 -15.61 -26.64 -12.29
CA SER A 483 -16.24 -25.70 -13.22
C SER A 483 -17.77 -25.74 -13.16
N GLU A 484 -18.35 -26.94 -13.05
CA GLU A 484 -19.78 -27.17 -12.90
C GLU A 484 -20.31 -26.54 -11.61
N GLU A 485 -19.69 -26.83 -10.47
CA GLU A 485 -20.07 -26.26 -9.16
C GLU A 485 -19.96 -24.72 -9.16
N THR A 486 -18.94 -24.17 -9.84
CA THR A 486 -18.76 -22.72 -9.94
C THR A 486 -19.86 -22.05 -10.75
N LEU A 487 -20.24 -22.66 -11.87
CA LEU A 487 -21.33 -22.16 -12.69
C LEU A 487 -22.66 -22.23 -11.92
N LEU A 488 -22.94 -23.35 -11.25
CA LEU A 488 -24.15 -23.53 -10.45
C LEU A 488 -24.23 -22.50 -9.32
N THR A 489 -23.11 -22.23 -8.64
CA THR A 489 -23.02 -21.18 -7.62
C THR A 489 -23.33 -19.79 -8.19
N LEU A 490 -22.85 -19.48 -9.40
CA LEU A 490 -23.13 -18.21 -10.08
C LEU A 490 -24.61 -18.08 -10.49
N ILE A 491 -25.23 -19.18 -10.95
CA ILE A 491 -26.64 -19.24 -11.34
C ILE A 491 -27.56 -19.10 -10.13
N GLN A 492 -27.32 -19.84 -9.04
CA GLN A 492 -28.14 -19.75 -7.82
C GLN A 492 -28.14 -18.33 -7.23
N ARG A 493 -27.03 -17.60 -7.38
CA ARG A 493 -26.95 -16.19 -7.00
C ARG A 493 -27.80 -15.27 -7.90
N GLN A 494 -27.98 -15.61 -9.18
CA GLN A 494 -28.84 -14.88 -10.10
C GLN A 494 -30.32 -15.05 -9.72
N GLU A 495 -30.74 -16.27 -9.38
CA GLU A 495 -32.13 -16.59 -8.98
C GLU A 495 -32.50 -15.91 -7.65
N ALA A 496 -31.55 -15.78 -6.72
CA ALA A 496 -31.74 -15.03 -5.48
C ALA A 496 -31.87 -13.51 -5.69
N GLY A 497 -31.37 -12.97 -6.81
CA GLY A 497 -31.36 -11.53 -7.13
C GLY A 497 -32.57 -11.02 -7.93
N GLY A 498 -33.47 -11.90 -8.39
CA GLY A 498 -34.74 -11.54 -9.01
C GLY A 498 -34.64 -10.75 -10.33
N ALA A 499 -33.57 -10.90 -11.11
CA ALA A 499 -33.40 -10.27 -12.42
C ALA A 499 -33.17 -11.35 -13.51
N ILE A 500 -33.99 -11.31 -14.56
CA ILE A 500 -33.95 -12.20 -15.74
C ILE A 500 -33.04 -11.59 -16.83
N GLU A 501 -32.00 -10.84 -16.46
CA GLU A 501 -31.05 -10.34 -17.46
C GLU A 501 -29.96 -11.37 -17.75
N GLN A 502 -29.70 -11.59 -19.04
CA GLN A 502 -28.66 -12.49 -19.55
C GLN A 502 -27.27 -11.97 -19.14
N ARG A 503 -26.74 -12.49 -18.02
CA ARG A 503 -25.36 -12.22 -17.62
C ARG A 503 -24.40 -12.94 -18.55
N ARG A 504 -23.44 -12.21 -19.11
CA ARG A 504 -22.33 -12.79 -19.88
C ARG A 504 -21.32 -13.41 -18.92
N LEU A 505 -20.86 -14.60 -19.25
CA LEU A 505 -19.82 -15.35 -18.57
C LEU A 505 -18.59 -15.44 -19.46
N LEU A 506 -17.44 -14.98 -18.96
CA LEU A 506 -16.14 -15.25 -19.57
C LEU A 506 -15.39 -16.24 -18.67
N LEU A 507 -15.10 -17.42 -19.21
CA LEU A 507 -14.25 -18.42 -18.59
C LEU A 507 -12.85 -18.34 -19.21
N VAL A 508 -11.83 -18.15 -18.38
CA VAL A 508 -10.42 -18.17 -18.76
C VAL A 508 -9.74 -19.32 -18.06
N ALA A 509 -9.06 -20.19 -18.84
CA ALA A 509 -8.25 -21.28 -18.31
C ALA A 509 -6.78 -21.05 -18.60
N CYS A 510 -5.95 -21.19 -17.57
CA CYS A 510 -4.51 -21.01 -17.63
C CYS A 510 -3.80 -22.18 -16.95
N LYS A 511 -2.73 -22.68 -17.58
CA LYS A 511 -1.82 -23.64 -16.97
C LYS A 511 -0.82 -22.88 -16.10
N GLU A 512 -0.70 -23.23 -14.83
CA GLU A 512 0.32 -22.71 -13.92
C GLU A 512 1.18 -23.87 -13.38
N ASP A 513 2.39 -23.57 -12.88
CA ASP A 513 3.29 -24.58 -12.33
C ASP A 513 2.58 -25.34 -11.19
N GLY A 514 2.32 -26.63 -11.41
CA GLY A 514 1.62 -27.51 -10.47
C GLY A 514 0.10 -27.63 -10.65
N GLY A 515 -0.54 -27.01 -11.65
CA GLY A 515 -1.99 -27.14 -11.83
C GLY A 515 -2.66 -26.23 -12.86
N ALA A 516 -3.96 -26.02 -12.67
CA ALA A 516 -4.77 -25.13 -13.49
C ALA A 516 -5.36 -23.98 -12.66
N VAL A 517 -5.47 -22.81 -13.29
CA VAL A 517 -6.28 -21.70 -12.80
C VAL A 517 -7.43 -21.46 -13.76
N LEU A 518 -8.65 -21.45 -13.22
CA LEU A 518 -9.89 -21.14 -13.92
C LEU A 518 -10.46 -19.83 -13.36
N GLU A 519 -10.72 -18.86 -14.22
CA GLU A 519 -11.30 -17.57 -13.85
C GLU A 519 -12.65 -17.39 -14.55
N PHE A 520 -13.71 -17.31 -13.75
CA PHE A 520 -15.09 -17.07 -14.19
C PHE A 520 -15.45 -15.61 -13.92
N VAL A 521 -15.67 -14.84 -14.98
CA VAL A 521 -16.06 -13.42 -14.91
C VAL A 521 -17.51 -13.29 -15.37
N ALA A 522 -18.40 -12.91 -14.46
CA ALA A 522 -19.81 -12.67 -14.74
C ALA A 522 -20.13 -11.17 -14.59
N SER A 523 -20.56 -10.51 -15.67
CA SER A 523 -20.94 -9.09 -15.64
C SER A 523 -22.46 -8.91 -15.47
N THR A 524 -22.92 -8.02 -14.58
CA THR A 524 -24.29 -7.50 -14.63
C THR A 524 -24.43 -6.48 -15.76
N GLY A 525 -25.54 -6.54 -16.51
CA GLY A 525 -26.07 -5.36 -17.18
C GLY A 525 -26.25 -4.22 -16.17
N GLU A 526 -26.17 -2.98 -16.65
CA GLU A 526 -26.25 -1.77 -15.83
C GLU A 526 -27.52 -1.76 -14.96
N GLU A 527 -27.42 -1.97 -13.64
CA GLU A 527 -28.24 -1.27 -12.63
C GLU A 527 -27.90 -1.67 -11.18
N ASN A 528 -28.16 -0.72 -10.27
CA ASN A 528 -27.70 -0.68 -8.89
C ASN A 528 -28.60 -1.50 -7.95
N LEU A 529 -28.12 -2.66 -7.50
CA LEU A 529 -28.83 -3.63 -6.65
C LEU A 529 -29.11 -3.13 -5.20
N GLN A 530 -28.66 -1.94 -4.81
CA GLN A 530 -28.88 -1.39 -3.46
C GLN A 530 -30.32 -0.92 -3.20
N ASP A 531 -31.10 -0.57 -4.25
CA ASP A 531 -32.50 -0.14 -4.08
C ASP A 531 -33.48 -1.31 -3.91
N ARG A 532 -33.10 -2.54 -4.28
CA ARG A 532 -33.97 -3.73 -4.12
C ARG A 532 -33.79 -4.45 -2.77
N ILE A 533 -32.65 -4.26 -2.10
CA ILE A 533 -32.37 -4.87 -0.79
C ILE A 533 -33.24 -4.26 0.32
N ALA A 534 -33.84 -3.10 0.08
CA ALA A 534 -34.78 -2.47 1.01
C ALA A 534 -36.17 -3.15 1.08
N LEU A 535 -36.48 -4.15 0.22
CA LEU A 535 -37.88 -4.57 0.04
C LEU A 535 -38.25 -6.05 0.13
N LEU A 536 -37.37 -7.02 0.45
CA LEU A 536 -37.84 -8.43 0.48
C LEU A 536 -37.38 -9.22 1.70
N GLY A 537 -38.31 -9.34 2.66
CA GLY A 537 -38.32 -10.35 3.69
C GLY A 537 -38.84 -11.70 3.20
N THR A 538 -38.46 -12.73 3.96
CA THR A 538 -38.92 -14.14 3.95
C THR A 538 -38.57 -15.01 2.73
N ARG A 539 -37.55 -15.88 2.90
CA ARG A 539 -37.43 -17.17 2.19
C ARG A 539 -36.89 -18.27 3.10
N THR A 540 -37.25 -19.50 2.76
CA THR A 540 -37.42 -20.71 3.59
C THR A 540 -36.14 -21.57 3.69
N ASN A 541 -36.02 -22.35 4.77
CA ASN A 541 -34.86 -23.15 5.22
C ASN A 541 -34.29 -24.25 4.27
N ALA A 542 -34.78 -24.42 3.03
CA ALA A 542 -34.29 -25.48 2.14
C ALA A 542 -33.07 -25.06 1.29
N ASP A 543 -33.01 -23.81 0.82
CA ASP A 543 -31.95 -23.29 -0.05
C ASP A 543 -30.57 -23.20 0.64
N LEU A 544 -30.55 -23.13 1.97
CA LEU A 544 -29.32 -23.02 2.76
C LEU A 544 -28.48 -24.31 2.76
N ILE A 545 -29.12 -25.48 2.67
CA ILE A 545 -28.43 -26.78 2.76
C ILE A 545 -27.73 -27.10 1.44
N GLU A 546 -28.39 -26.84 0.30
CA GLU A 546 -27.78 -27.03 -1.03
C GLU A 546 -26.64 -26.05 -1.29
N GLN A 547 -26.81 -24.78 -0.89
CA GLN A 547 -25.73 -23.78 -0.96
C GLN A 547 -24.52 -24.18 -0.13
N GLU A 548 -24.73 -24.69 1.09
CA GLU A 548 -23.64 -25.10 1.95
C GLU A 548 -22.95 -26.37 1.43
N ALA A 549 -23.69 -27.28 0.80
CA ALA A 549 -23.13 -28.48 0.16
C ALA A 549 -22.28 -28.14 -1.08
N SER A 550 -22.79 -27.30 -1.99
CA SER A 550 -22.05 -26.85 -3.17
C SER A 550 -20.76 -26.12 -2.80
N LEU A 551 -20.83 -25.18 -1.83
CA LEU A 551 -19.63 -24.47 -1.35
C LEU A 551 -18.62 -25.40 -0.66
N ARG A 552 -19.08 -26.44 0.04
CA ARG A 552 -18.20 -27.46 0.63
C ARG A 552 -17.55 -28.34 -0.42
N LEU A 553 -18.27 -28.74 -1.47
CA LEU A 553 -17.74 -29.49 -2.61
C LEU A 553 -16.70 -28.66 -3.36
N LEU A 554 -17.00 -27.40 -3.65
CA LEU A 554 -16.09 -26.48 -4.33
C LEU A 554 -14.81 -26.28 -3.52
N ARG A 555 -14.90 -26.18 -2.19
CA ARG A 555 -13.73 -26.14 -1.29
C ARG A 555 -12.94 -27.46 -1.25
N HIS A 556 -13.58 -28.60 -1.48
CA HIS A 556 -12.92 -29.90 -1.48
C HIS A 556 -12.22 -30.20 -2.81
N LEU A 557 -12.82 -29.78 -3.93
CA LEU A 557 -12.32 -30.04 -5.27
C LEU A 557 -11.14 -29.14 -5.66
N THR A 558 -11.02 -27.97 -5.03
CA THR A 558 -10.11 -26.89 -5.42
C THR A 558 -9.07 -26.62 -4.34
N SER A 559 -7.85 -26.24 -4.73
CA SER A 559 -6.80 -25.85 -3.79
C SER A 559 -7.03 -24.44 -3.24
N SER A 560 -7.66 -23.56 -4.03
CA SER A 560 -8.14 -22.26 -3.55
C SER A 560 -9.30 -21.71 -4.38
N VAL A 561 -10.17 -20.94 -3.71
CA VAL A 561 -11.28 -20.20 -4.32
C VAL A 561 -11.17 -18.75 -3.85
N ARG A 562 -11.15 -17.79 -4.79
CA ARG A 562 -11.19 -16.36 -4.51
C ARG A 562 -12.38 -15.74 -5.25
N HIS A 563 -13.37 -15.23 -4.52
CA HIS A 563 -14.45 -14.42 -5.08
C HIS A 563 -14.20 -12.94 -4.82
N GLN A 564 -14.38 -12.11 -5.85
CA GLN A 564 -14.07 -10.69 -5.81
C GLN A 564 -15.14 -9.93 -6.60
N GLN A 565 -15.72 -8.91 -5.98
CA GLN A 565 -16.82 -8.14 -6.57
C GLN A 565 -16.39 -6.69 -6.82
N TYR A 566 -16.58 -6.22 -8.06
CA TYR A 566 -16.24 -4.87 -8.50
C TYR A 566 -17.44 -4.26 -9.24
N HIS A 567 -18.08 -3.22 -8.70
CA HIS A 567 -19.20 -2.48 -9.34
C HIS A 567 -20.04 -3.30 -10.36
N GLY A 568 -20.80 -4.29 -9.89
CA GLY A 568 -21.67 -5.12 -10.74
C GLY A 568 -20.99 -6.31 -11.44
N THR A 569 -19.66 -6.41 -11.40
CA THR A 569 -18.92 -7.57 -11.92
C THR A 569 -18.53 -8.52 -10.79
N ASP A 570 -18.89 -9.80 -10.94
CA ASP A 570 -18.45 -10.90 -10.07
C ASP A 570 -17.30 -11.64 -10.76
N ILE A 571 -16.16 -11.77 -10.08
CA ILE A 571 -15.00 -12.54 -10.53
C ILE A 571 -14.77 -13.68 -9.53
N VAL A 572 -14.85 -14.92 -10.00
CA VAL A 572 -14.51 -16.12 -9.22
C VAL A 572 -13.26 -16.74 -9.83
N THR A 573 -12.16 -16.75 -9.08
CA THR A 573 -10.90 -17.39 -9.46
C THR A 573 -10.73 -18.67 -8.67
N ILE A 574 -10.42 -19.76 -9.34
CA ILE A 574 -10.29 -21.08 -8.76
C ILE A 574 -8.96 -21.68 -9.19
N ARG A 575 -8.23 -22.26 -8.24
CA ARG A 575 -7.03 -23.05 -8.50
C ARG A 575 -7.31 -24.52 -8.19
N VAL A 576 -6.85 -25.40 -9.07
CA VAL A 576 -6.86 -26.85 -8.89
C VAL A 576 -5.43 -27.33 -9.09
N ASP A 577 -4.85 -27.93 -8.05
CA ASP A 577 -3.48 -28.46 -8.07
C ASP A 577 -3.47 -29.93 -8.54
N ILE A 578 -2.42 -30.31 -9.26
CA ILE A 578 -2.09 -31.70 -9.60
C ILE A 578 -1.69 -32.38 -8.28
N LEU A 579 -2.25 -33.57 -8.03
CA LEU A 579 -1.95 -34.36 -6.83
C LEU A 579 -0.55 -34.96 -6.85
#